data_AF-A0A9E5RGD4-F1
#
_entry.id   AF-A0A9E5RGD4-F1
#
_cell.length_a   1.000
_cell.length_b   1.000
_cell.length_c   1.000
_cell.angle_alpha   90.00
_cell.angle_beta   90.00
_cell.angle_gamma   90.00
#
_symmetry.space_group_name_H-M   'P 1'
#
loop_
_entity.id
_entity.type
_entity.pdbx_description
1 polymer ?
#
loop_
_entity_poly.entity_id
_entity_poly.type
_entity_poly.pdbx_seq_one_letter_code
_entity_poly.pdbx_strand_id
1 'polypeptide(L)' 'QTILDRQEAWREVLAVAAKLGVPVPAFSASLDYFDSYRRDRLPQNLTQAQRDYFGAHTYERIDKPGVFHADWF' A
#
# COMPACT_ATOMS: atom_id res chain seq x y z
N GLN A 1 -25.27 -9.64 -2.30
CA GLN A 1 -23.86 -10.05 -2.44
C GLN A 1 -22.97 -8.90 -2.00
N THR A 2 -21.89 -9.19 -1.27
CA THR A 2 -20.97 -8.17 -0.74
C THR A 2 -19.68 -8.09 -1.55
N ILE A 3 -18.83 -7.11 -1.24
CA ILE A 3 -17.48 -7.01 -1.81
C ILE A 3 -16.64 -8.25 -1.49
N LEU A 4 -16.80 -8.82 -0.29
CA LEU A 4 -16.05 -10.01 0.13
C LEU A 4 -16.35 -11.23 -0.76
N ASP A 5 -17.60 -11.35 -1.21
CA ASP A 5 -18.05 -12.45 -2.08
C ASP A 5 -17.61 -12.27 -3.54
N ARG A 6 -17.14 -11.08 -3.94
CA ARG A 6 -16.89 -10.73 -5.35
C ARG A 6 -15.44 -10.34 -5.64
N GLN A 7 -14.62 -10.12 -4.62
CA GLN A 7 -13.23 -9.65 -4.80
C GLN A 7 -12.36 -10.61 -5.62
N GLU A 8 -12.63 -11.93 -5.62
CA GLU A 8 -11.87 -12.90 -6.42
C GLU A 8 -12.12 -12.73 -7.91
N ALA A 9 -13.39 -12.68 -8.32
CA ALA A 9 -13.76 -12.40 -9.72
C ALA A 9 -13.24 -11.03 -10.18
N TRP A 10 -13.26 -10.04 -9.30
CA TRP A 10 -12.68 -8.73 -9.58
C TRP A 10 -11.18 -8.81 -9.89
N ARG A 11 -10.41 -9.55 -9.08
CA ARG A 11 -8.98 -9.78 -9.31
C ARG A 11 -8.72 -10.52 -10.62
N GLU A 12 -9.55 -11.50 -10.97
CA GLU A 12 -9.44 -12.23 -12.23
C GLU A 12 -9.60 -11.30 -13.44
N VAL A 13 -10.62 -10.43 -13.43
CA VAL A 13 -10.83 -9.44 -14.48
C VAL A 13 -9.61 -8.52 -14.62
N LEU A 14 -9.03 -8.03 -13.52
CA LEU A 14 -7.83 -7.20 -13.57
C LEU A 14 -6.62 -7.95 -14.12
N ALA A 15 -6.42 -9.21 -13.73
CA ALA A 15 -5.33 -10.03 -14.23
C ALA A 15 -5.45 -10.28 -15.74
N VAL A 16 -6.65 -10.53 -16.24
CA VAL A 16 -6.92 -10.69 -17.67
C VAL A 16 -6.71 -9.37 -18.41
N ALA A 17 -7.25 -8.26 -17.90
CA ALA A 17 -7.08 -6.94 -18.49
C ALA A 17 -5.60 -6.56 -18.65
N ALA A 18 -4.80 -6.81 -17.60
CA ALA A 18 -3.35 -6.56 -17.64
C ALA A 18 -2.63 -7.43 -18.69
N LYS A 19 -2.96 -8.72 -18.79
CA LYS A 19 -2.37 -9.63 -19.80
C LYS A 19 -2.72 -9.22 -21.23
N LEU A 20 -3.92 -8.68 -21.43
CA LEU A 20 -4.40 -8.23 -22.75
C LEU A 20 -4.01 -6.79 -23.08
N GLY A 21 -3.34 -6.07 -22.17
CA GLY A 21 -3.00 -4.66 -22.36
C GLY A 21 -4.23 -3.74 -22.38
N VAL A 22 -5.35 -4.14 -21.76
CA VAL A 22 -6.58 -3.33 -21.69
C VAL A 22 -6.50 -2.41 -20.46
N PRO A 23 -6.52 -1.08 -20.64
CA PRO A 23 -6.43 -0.15 -19.53
C PRO A 23 -7.74 -0.12 -18.73
N VAL A 24 -7.64 -0.40 -17.42
CA VAL A 24 -8.77 -0.41 -16.47
C VAL A 24 -8.48 0.42 -15.21
N PRO A 25 -8.08 1.70 -15.34
CA PRO A 25 -7.47 2.47 -14.26
C PRO A 25 -8.36 2.64 -13.03
N ALA A 26 -9.66 2.92 -13.21
CA ALA A 26 -10.59 3.04 -12.10
C ALA A 26 -10.82 1.70 -11.40
N PHE A 27 -10.78 0.59 -12.15
CA PHE A 27 -11.04 -0.75 -11.63
C PHE A 27 -9.85 -1.29 -10.84
N SER A 28 -8.61 -1.02 -11.28
CA SER A 28 -7.41 -1.33 -10.52
C SER A 28 -7.28 -0.45 -9.28
N ALA A 29 -7.42 0.87 -9.42
CA ALA A 29 -7.29 1.80 -8.29
C ALA A 29 -8.31 1.52 -7.17
N SER A 30 -9.53 1.12 -7.54
CA SER A 30 -10.56 0.76 -6.56
C SER A 30 -10.19 -0.50 -5.77
N LEU A 31 -9.54 -1.49 -6.40
CA LEU A 31 -9.08 -2.70 -5.71
C LEU A 31 -7.91 -2.38 -4.80
N ASP A 32 -6.96 -1.57 -5.28
CA ASP A 32 -5.81 -1.12 -4.51
C ASP A 32 -6.26 -0.33 -3.27
N TYR A 33 -7.28 0.52 -3.41
CA TYR A 33 -7.89 1.22 -2.27
C TYR A 33 -8.51 0.24 -1.26
N PHE A 34 -9.33 -0.70 -1.73
CA PHE A 34 -9.96 -1.71 -0.86
C PHE A 34 -8.90 -2.53 -0.11
N ASP A 35 -7.87 -2.98 -0.81
CA ASP A 35 -6.77 -3.75 -0.23
C ASP A 35 -5.91 -2.91 0.72
N SER A 36 -5.68 -1.64 0.41
CA SER A 36 -4.94 -0.74 1.31
C SER A 36 -5.72 -0.47 2.59
N TYR A 37 -7.03 -0.22 2.48
CA TYR A 37 -7.87 0.15 3.60
C TYR A 37 -8.03 -0.96 4.64
N ARG A 38 -8.10 -2.22 4.18
CA ARG A 38 -8.32 -3.38 5.08
C ARG A 38 -7.03 -3.95 5.68
N ARG A 39 -5.87 -3.36 5.40
CA ARG A 39 -4.57 -3.83 5.91
C ARG A 39 -4.16 -2.98 7.10
N ASP A 40 -3.93 -3.66 8.22
CA ASP A 40 -3.43 -3.04 9.45
C ASP A 40 -2.00 -2.47 9.27
N ARG A 41 -1.17 -3.13 8.45
CA ARG A 41 0.20 -2.69 8.16
C ARG A 41 0.43 -2.60 6.66
N LEU A 42 0.89 -1.43 6.22
CA LEU A 42 1.24 -1.12 4.85
C LEU A 42 2.73 -0.78 4.73
N PRO A 43 3.33 -0.83 3.53
CA PRO A 43 4.78 -0.67 3.35
C PRO A 43 5.31 0.76 3.53
N GLN A 44 4.51 1.71 4.02
CA GLN A 44 4.92 3.10 4.27
C GLN A 44 6.02 3.21 5.34
N ASN A 45 6.32 2.16 6.09
CA ASN A 45 7.51 2.10 6.94
C ASN A 45 8.80 2.27 6.11
N LEU A 46 8.86 1.72 4.90
CA LEU A 46 10.00 1.92 4.00
C LEU A 46 10.08 3.35 3.50
N THR A 47 8.94 3.96 3.15
CA THR A 47 8.90 5.39 2.76
C THR A 47 9.33 6.29 3.92
N GLN A 48 8.91 5.99 5.15
CA GLN A 48 9.37 6.70 6.35
C GLN A 48 10.89 6.54 6.55
N ALA A 49 11.43 5.33 6.41
CA ALA A 49 12.88 5.09 6.48
C ALA A 49 13.63 5.88 5.40
N GLN A 50 13.15 5.89 4.16
CA GLN A 50 13.75 6.66 3.07
C GLN A 50 13.76 8.15 3.40
N ARG A 51 12.62 8.72 3.82
CA ARG A 51 12.51 10.15 4.21
C ARG A 51 13.49 10.52 5.32
N ASP A 52 13.63 9.66 6.32
CA ASP A 52 14.60 9.88 7.39
C ASP A 52 16.05 9.80 6.89
N TYR A 53 16.35 8.81 6.05
CA TYR A 53 17.68 8.60 5.46
C TYR A 53 18.16 9.81 4.65
N PHE A 54 17.37 10.29 3.69
CA PHE A 54 17.83 11.35 2.77
C PHE A 54 17.58 12.78 3.28
N GLY A 55 16.70 12.95 4.27
CA GLY A 55 16.17 14.28 4.61
C GLY A 55 15.99 14.54 6.10
N ALA A 56 16.46 13.65 6.98
CA ALA A 56 16.32 13.76 8.43
C ALA A 56 14.86 14.07 8.87
N HIS A 57 13.89 13.53 8.13
CA HIS A 57 12.47 13.82 8.31
C HIS A 57 11.85 13.15 9.53
N THR A 58 12.61 12.32 10.25
CA THR A 58 12.16 11.54 11.40
C THR A 58 11.04 10.53 11.08
N TYR A 59 10.77 9.61 12.01
CA TYR A 59 9.70 8.63 11.93
C TYR A 59 9.21 8.22 13.31
N GLU A 60 8.04 7.59 13.36
CA GLU A 60 7.48 6.98 14.58
C GLU A 60 7.75 5.48 14.60
N ARG A 61 7.75 4.91 15.80
CA ARG A 61 7.93 3.47 16.02
C ARG A 61 6.65 2.85 16.57
N ILE A 62 6.47 1.56 16.31
CA ILE A 62 5.29 0.81 16.78
C ILE A 62 5.48 0.24 18.19
N ASP A 63 6.72 0.12 18.66
CA ASP A 63 7.06 -0.51 19.94
C ASP A 63 7.18 0.51 21.08
N LYS A 64 7.34 1.80 20.76
CA LYS A 64 7.41 2.88 21.75
C LYS A 64 6.92 4.21 21.18
N PRO A 65 6.22 5.03 21.98
CA PRO A 65 5.80 6.36 21.57
C PRO A 65 7.02 7.29 21.44
N GLY A 66 6.94 8.23 20.48
CA GLY A 66 7.96 9.25 20.26
C GLY A 66 8.30 9.45 18.78
N VAL A 67 9.16 10.44 18.54
CA VAL A 67 9.69 10.78 17.21
C VAL A 67 11.18 10.44 17.20
N PHE A 68 11.61 9.71 16.17
CA PHE A 68 12.95 9.15 16.09
C PHE A 68 13.63 9.59 14.79
N HIS A 69 14.92 9.88 14.89
CA HIS A 69 15.85 9.98 13.77
C HIS A 69 16.87 8.86 13.92
N ALA A 70 17.22 8.18 12.83
CA ALA A 70 18.31 7.21 12.81
C ALA A 70 19.57 7.82 12.20
N ASP A 71 20.72 7.48 12.78
CA ASP A 71 22.00 7.66 12.08
C ASP A 71 22.21 6.47 11.14
N TRP A 72 22.31 6.76 9.85
CA TRP A 72 22.30 5.76 8.79
C TRP A 72 23.71 5.43 8.26
N PHE A 73 24.74 6.17 8.68
CA PHE A 73 26.13 6.03 8.23
C PHE A 73 27.08 5.63 9.35
#